data_AF-A0A7S1ADG5-F1
#
_entry.id   AF-A0A7S1ADG5-F1
#
_cell.length_a   1.000
_cell.length_b   1.000
_cell.length_c   1.000
_cell.angle_alpha   90.00
_cell.angle_beta   90.00
_cell.angle_gamma   90.00
#
_symmetry.space_group_name_H-M   'P 1'
#
loop_
_entity.id
_entity.type
_entity.pdbx_description
1 polymer ?
#
loop_
_entity_poly.entity_id
_entity_poly.type
_entity_poly.pdbx_seq_one_letter_code
_entity_poly.pdbx_strand_id
1 'polypeptide(L)'
;MDLVTCEPVVDGLHLGSIVEAVAGPTVERGLLTDYDRPTDSFRLLGLDGSQHDVQASSVRAPPLKRPGQGGSKDSWDLLLGPRTIDDVVSSELSSCLMEKGFCVVKLIQSLEDVARTVEHVRYMSKEGKLGRLPEEVEEGYLGACGKGKVAWLDPTDPEAPDDELLAASDATMSYLADMFGPSSEDVCGKLLVERTPALLSFSLSDAEEEEFPYP
;
A
#
# COMPACT_ATOMS: atom_id res chain seq x y z
N MET A 1 13.98 15.92 -25.28
CA MET A 1 15.06 15.96 -24.27
C MET A 1 14.65 17.02 -23.28
N ASP A 2 13.77 16.64 -22.35
CA ASP A 2 13.39 17.54 -21.26
C ASP A 2 14.59 17.68 -20.33
N LEU A 3 14.85 18.93 -19.94
CA LEU A 3 15.88 19.26 -18.97
C LEU A 3 15.57 18.46 -17.70
N VAL A 4 16.49 17.59 -17.31
CA VAL A 4 16.48 16.95 -15.99
C VAL A 4 16.49 18.10 -14.98
N THR A 5 15.32 18.44 -14.45
CA THR A 5 15.18 19.38 -13.35
C THR A 5 15.88 18.73 -12.18
N CYS A 6 17.11 19.16 -11.89
CA CYS A 6 17.83 18.73 -10.69
C CYS A 6 16.93 19.04 -9.49
N GLU A 7 16.39 17.99 -8.87
CA GLU A 7 15.60 18.13 -7.67
C GLU A 7 16.48 18.72 -6.56
N PRO A 8 15.96 19.65 -5.75
CA PRO A 8 16.74 20.26 -4.69
C PRO A 8 17.16 19.17 -3.69
N VAL A 9 18.46 19.05 -3.47
CA VAL A 9 19.03 18.26 -2.37
C VAL A 9 19.38 19.24 -1.25
N VAL A 10 18.68 19.14 -0.12
CA VAL A 10 18.94 19.97 1.07
C VAL A 10 19.35 19.03 2.19
N ASP A 11 20.54 19.21 2.73
CA ASP A 11 21.12 18.35 3.78
C ASP A 11 21.10 16.84 3.44
N GLY A 12 21.22 16.50 2.16
CA GLY A 12 21.19 15.11 1.67
C GLY A 12 19.80 14.50 1.51
N LEU A 13 18.74 15.26 1.80
CA LEU A 13 17.35 14.88 1.58
C LEU A 13 16.90 15.29 0.17
N HIS A 14 16.13 14.43 -0.48
CA HIS A 14 15.54 14.66 -1.80
C HIS A 14 14.00 14.60 -1.71
N LEU A 15 13.31 15.18 -2.69
CA LEU A 15 11.87 14.97 -2.81
C LEU A 15 11.60 13.47 -3.05
N GLY A 16 10.57 12.93 -2.43
CA GLY A 16 10.34 11.48 -2.38
C GLY A 16 11.10 10.75 -1.26
N SER A 17 11.97 11.43 -0.50
CA SER A 17 12.55 10.84 0.72
C SER A 17 11.50 10.67 1.81
N ILE A 18 11.55 9.54 2.52
CA ILE A 18 10.87 9.37 3.80
C ILE A 18 11.68 10.10 4.86
N VAL A 19 11.00 10.93 5.65
CA VAL A 19 11.61 11.65 6.77
C VAL A 19 10.79 11.47 8.04
N GLU A 20 11.44 11.71 9.18
CA GLU A 20 10.78 11.94 10.46
C GLU A 20 10.97 13.39 10.91
N ALA A 21 9.94 13.96 11.52
CA ALA A 21 10.00 15.29 12.11
C ALA A 21 10.67 15.21 13.49
N VAL A 22 11.75 15.99 13.69
CA VAL A 22 12.53 16.02 14.94
C VAL A 22 11.93 16.99 15.95
N ALA A 23 11.30 18.05 15.45
CA ALA A 23 10.56 19.04 16.24
C ALA A 23 9.48 19.64 15.34
N GLY A 24 8.19 19.47 15.67
CA GLY A 24 7.13 19.88 14.76
C GLY A 24 5.76 19.27 15.08
N PRO A 25 4.79 19.40 14.15
CA PRO A 25 3.41 18.94 14.33
C PRO A 25 3.33 17.44 14.62
N THR A 26 2.15 16.97 15.01
CA THR A 26 1.83 15.61 15.48
C THR A 26 2.20 14.44 14.53
N VAL A 27 2.70 14.73 13.33
CA VAL A 27 3.08 13.72 12.34
C VAL A 27 4.52 13.26 12.56
N GLU A 28 4.66 12.01 12.98
CA GLU A 28 5.97 11.40 13.27
C GLU A 28 6.80 11.18 11.99
N ARG A 29 6.16 10.79 10.87
CA ARG A 29 6.83 10.42 9.62
C ARG A 29 6.00 10.76 8.37
N GLY A 30 6.68 11.04 7.26
CA GLY A 30 6.04 11.29 5.98
C GLY A 30 7.01 11.34 4.80
N LEU A 31 6.48 11.66 3.63
CA LEU A 31 7.18 11.80 2.36
C LEU A 31 7.41 13.29 2.05
N LEU A 32 8.62 13.68 1.66
CA LEU A 32 8.87 15.03 1.14
C LEU A 32 8.27 15.16 -0.26
N THR A 33 7.37 16.12 -0.49
CA THR A 33 6.65 16.25 -1.77
C THR A 33 6.97 17.52 -2.54
N ASP A 34 7.39 18.56 -1.84
CA ASP A 34 7.76 19.87 -2.39
C ASP A 34 8.76 20.58 -1.47
N TYR A 35 9.47 21.58 -2.00
CA TYR A 35 10.43 22.41 -1.26
C TYR A 35 10.31 23.89 -1.64
N ASP A 36 9.97 24.72 -0.65
CA ASP A 36 9.88 26.17 -0.77
C ASP A 36 11.20 26.83 -0.34
N ARG A 37 11.96 27.30 -1.32
CA ARG A 37 13.28 27.94 -1.11
C ARG A 37 13.19 29.24 -0.29
N PRO A 38 12.26 30.18 -0.58
CA PRO A 38 12.07 31.39 0.22
C PRO A 38 11.93 31.18 1.74
N THR A 39 11.19 30.14 2.16
CA THR A 39 10.88 29.86 3.58
C THR A 39 11.74 28.75 4.17
N ASP A 40 12.62 28.17 3.36
CA ASP A 40 13.45 27.00 3.68
C ASP A 40 12.63 25.85 4.32
N SER A 41 11.48 25.56 3.71
CA SER A 41 10.53 24.57 4.23
C SER A 41 10.17 23.53 3.19
N PHE A 42 10.03 22.30 3.64
CA PHE A 42 9.46 21.21 2.87
C PHE A 42 7.96 21.10 3.08
N ARG A 43 7.24 20.61 2.06
CA ARG A 43 5.91 20.03 2.22
C ARG A 43 6.01 18.54 2.51
N LEU A 44 5.65 18.16 3.72
CA LEU A 44 5.61 16.79 4.21
C LEU A 44 4.21 16.21 4.05
N LEU A 45 4.10 15.09 3.33
CA LEU A 45 2.90 14.27 3.26
C LEU A 45 2.99 13.15 4.30
N GLY A 46 2.22 13.24 5.37
CA GLY A 46 2.12 12.22 6.40
C GLY A 46 1.60 10.89 5.87
N LEU A 47 1.91 9.81 6.58
CA LEU A 47 1.43 8.46 6.23
C LEU A 47 -0.10 8.30 6.34
N ASP A 48 -0.76 9.26 6.98
CA ASP A 48 -2.21 9.41 7.12
C ASP A 48 -2.83 10.30 6.03
N GLY A 49 -2.04 10.70 5.03
CA GLY A 49 -2.46 11.59 3.94
C GLY A 49 -2.50 13.08 4.29
N SER A 50 -2.21 13.46 5.54
CA SER A 50 -2.18 14.88 5.94
C SER A 50 -0.96 15.61 5.38
N GLN A 51 -1.08 16.90 5.09
CA GLN A 51 0.03 17.71 4.56
C GLN A 51 0.45 18.78 5.56
N HIS A 52 1.76 18.91 5.78
CA HIS A 52 2.34 19.85 6.72
C HIS A 52 3.55 20.55 6.10
N ASP A 53 3.66 21.86 6.30
CA ASP A 53 4.90 22.57 5.97
C ASP A 53 5.84 22.49 7.17
N VAL A 54 7.06 22.00 6.94
CA VAL A 54 8.07 21.77 7.98
C VAL A 54 9.39 22.40 7.57
N GLN A 55 10.10 23.00 8.52
CA GLN A 55 11.41 23.59 8.27
C GLN A 55 12.42 22.49 7.88
N ALA A 56 13.30 22.77 6.91
CA ALA A 56 14.28 21.80 6.43
C ALA A 56 15.18 21.26 7.56
N SER A 57 15.57 22.14 8.49
CA SER A 57 16.34 21.79 9.69
C SER A 57 15.59 20.92 10.72
N SER A 58 14.28 20.75 10.57
CA SER A 58 13.41 20.02 11.51
C SER A 58 13.05 18.61 11.06
N VAL A 59 13.61 18.14 9.94
CA VAL A 59 13.40 16.78 9.41
C VAL A 59 14.72 16.04 9.27
N ARG A 60 14.67 14.71 9.37
CA ARG A 60 15.82 13.84 9.10
C ARG A 60 15.37 12.48 8.53
N ALA A 61 16.30 11.76 7.92
CA ALA A 61 16.05 10.39 7.50
C ALA A 61 15.80 9.48 8.72
N PRO A 62 14.70 8.71 8.76
CA PRO A 62 14.40 7.82 9.87
C PRO A 62 15.26 6.55 9.80
N PRO A 63 15.67 5.97 10.94
CA PRO A 63 16.40 4.71 10.99
C PRO A 63 15.46 3.51 10.79
N LEU A 64 14.80 3.42 9.62
CA LEU A 64 13.86 2.35 9.32
C LEU A 64 14.59 1.02 9.07
N LYS A 65 14.07 -0.04 9.68
CA LYS A 65 14.50 -1.41 9.41
C LYS A 65 13.44 -2.12 8.58
N ARG A 66 13.86 -3.00 7.68
CA ARG A 66 12.95 -3.73 6.80
C ARG A 66 12.26 -4.90 7.52
N PRO A 67 11.03 -5.26 7.11
CA PRO A 67 10.37 -6.51 7.52
C PRO A 67 11.26 -7.73 7.29
N GLY A 68 11.34 -8.61 8.29
CA GLY A 68 12.20 -9.79 8.26
C GLY A 68 13.69 -9.51 8.53
N GLN A 69 14.11 -8.26 8.63
CA GLN A 69 15.49 -7.84 8.87
C GLN A 69 15.63 -7.01 10.17
N GLY A 70 14.84 -7.37 11.19
CA GLY A 70 14.82 -6.69 12.49
C GLY A 70 13.93 -5.45 12.55
N GLY A 71 13.09 -5.23 11.54
CA GLY A 71 11.97 -4.27 11.59
C GLY A 71 10.87 -4.70 12.57
N SER A 72 10.05 -3.73 12.97
CA SER A 72 8.82 -3.96 13.73
C SER A 72 7.70 -4.52 12.85
N LYS A 73 6.57 -4.89 13.47
CA LYS A 73 5.34 -5.29 12.76
C LYS A 73 4.80 -4.18 11.84
N ASP A 74 5.12 -2.92 12.15
CA ASP A 74 4.70 -1.75 11.41
C ASP A 74 5.80 -1.30 10.43
N SER A 75 6.77 -2.16 10.10
CA SER A 75 7.78 -1.86 9.09
C SER A 75 7.28 -2.21 7.71
N TRP A 76 7.80 -1.52 6.70
CA TRP A 76 7.50 -1.75 5.29
C TRP A 76 8.79 -1.66 4.47
N ASP A 77 8.77 -2.25 3.27
CA ASP A 77 9.88 -2.22 2.31
C ASP A 77 9.78 -1.02 1.38
N LEU A 78 8.56 -0.69 0.97
CA LEU A 78 8.27 0.35 0.00
C LEU A 78 7.16 1.26 0.52
N LEU A 79 7.26 2.55 0.21
CA LEU A 79 6.18 3.53 0.39
C LEU A 79 5.76 4.01 -0.99
N LEU A 80 4.50 3.80 -1.37
CA LEU A 80 3.94 4.42 -2.57
C LEU A 80 3.24 5.72 -2.21
N GLY A 81 3.58 6.77 -2.95
CA GLY A 81 3.02 8.11 -2.81
C GLY A 81 3.14 8.89 -4.12
N PRO A 82 2.78 10.18 -4.13
CA PRO A 82 2.67 10.98 -5.34
C PRO A 82 4.01 11.29 -6.04
N ARG A 83 5.15 10.95 -5.41
CA ARG A 83 6.51 11.15 -5.93
C ARG A 83 7.27 9.84 -6.10
N THR A 84 6.55 8.73 -6.17
CA THR A 84 7.15 7.43 -6.38
C THR A 84 7.78 7.36 -7.78
N ILE A 85 8.97 6.76 -7.86
CA ILE A 85 9.72 6.57 -9.10
C ILE A 85 9.61 5.10 -9.51
N ASP A 86 9.01 4.84 -10.66
CA ASP A 86 8.72 3.51 -11.22
C ASP A 86 9.92 2.56 -11.19
N ASP A 87 11.09 3.00 -11.67
CA ASP A 87 12.33 2.21 -11.67
C ASP A 87 12.76 1.78 -10.26
N VAL A 88 12.58 2.66 -9.28
CA VAL A 88 12.92 2.38 -7.88
C VAL A 88 11.93 1.37 -7.30
N VAL A 89 10.63 1.52 -7.58
CA VAL A 89 9.61 0.55 -7.16
C VAL A 89 9.89 -0.82 -7.74
N SER A 90 10.12 -0.90 -9.05
CA SER A 90 10.39 -2.15 -9.76
C SER A 90 11.63 -2.83 -9.19
N SER A 91 12.73 -2.09 -9.01
CA SER A 91 13.97 -2.61 -8.44
C SER A 91 13.78 -3.13 -7.02
N GLU A 92 13.20 -2.35 -6.12
CA GLU A 92 13.03 -2.73 -4.71
C GLU A 92 12.03 -3.88 -4.53
N LEU A 93 10.96 -3.89 -5.33
CA LEU A 93 9.98 -4.99 -5.33
C LEU A 93 10.67 -6.30 -5.74
N SER A 94 11.46 -6.26 -6.81
CA SER A 94 12.23 -7.40 -7.32
C SER A 94 13.24 -7.90 -6.29
N SER A 95 14.03 -6.99 -5.70
CA SER A 95 14.99 -7.33 -4.65
C SER A 95 14.33 -7.96 -3.42
N CYS A 96 13.21 -7.40 -2.95
CA CYS A 96 12.50 -7.93 -1.80
C CYS A 96 11.94 -9.33 -2.05
N LEU A 97 11.32 -9.55 -3.21
CA LEU A 97 10.78 -10.86 -3.59
C LEU A 97 11.89 -11.89 -3.77
N MET A 98 13.03 -11.52 -4.38
CA MET A 98 14.17 -12.42 -4.56
C MET A 98 14.85 -12.80 -3.23
N GLU A 99 15.07 -11.82 -2.34
CA GLU A 99 15.80 -12.03 -1.09
C GLU A 99 14.96 -12.69 0.01
N LYS A 100 13.68 -12.30 0.12
CA LYS A 100 12.82 -12.65 1.25
C LYS A 100 11.62 -13.50 0.86
N GLY A 101 11.25 -13.54 -0.42
CA GLY A 101 10.02 -14.16 -0.90
C GLY A 101 8.75 -13.34 -0.66
N PHE A 102 8.86 -12.11 -0.14
CA PHE A 102 7.73 -11.21 0.09
C PHE A 102 8.18 -9.73 0.08
N CYS A 103 7.24 -8.82 -0.18
CA CYS A 103 7.45 -7.37 -0.11
C CYS A 103 6.26 -6.71 0.60
N VAL A 104 6.54 -5.86 1.59
CA VAL A 104 5.49 -5.10 2.30
C VAL A 104 5.45 -3.69 1.75
N VAL A 105 4.34 -3.31 1.14
CA VAL A 105 4.13 -1.99 0.54
C VAL A 105 3.20 -1.18 1.42
N LYS A 106 3.64 0.02 1.82
CA LYS A 106 2.80 1.00 2.50
C LYS A 106 2.23 1.97 1.47
N LEU A 107 0.91 2.10 1.47
CA LEU A 107 0.20 3.13 0.70
C LEU A 107 -0.06 4.33 1.62
N ILE A 108 0.14 5.54 1.10
CA ILE A 108 -0.34 6.76 1.74
C ILE A 108 -1.82 6.91 1.38
N GLN A 109 -2.68 6.80 2.38
CA GLN A 109 -4.13 6.95 2.24
C GLN A 109 -4.66 7.83 3.37
N SER A 110 -5.72 8.59 3.09
CA SER A 110 -6.36 9.38 4.13
C SER A 110 -7.06 8.46 5.14
N LEU A 111 -6.97 8.77 6.43
CA LEU A 111 -7.67 8.00 7.46
C LEU A 111 -9.19 8.05 7.30
N GLU A 112 -9.71 9.14 6.76
CA GLU A 112 -11.13 9.30 6.46
C GLU A 112 -11.58 8.35 5.34
N ASP A 113 -10.82 8.27 4.25
CA ASP A 113 -11.11 7.36 3.14
C ASP A 113 -11.05 5.90 3.59
N VAL A 114 -10.02 5.53 4.36
CA VAL A 114 -9.89 4.18 4.92
C VAL A 114 -11.09 3.86 5.81
N ALA A 115 -11.50 4.77 6.69
CA ALA A 115 -12.66 4.57 7.55
C ALA A 115 -13.96 4.43 6.74
N ARG A 116 -14.14 5.26 5.70
CA ARG A 116 -15.31 5.19 4.80
C ARG A 116 -15.37 3.86 4.07
N THR A 117 -14.25 3.38 3.51
CA THR A 117 -14.19 2.07 2.85
C THR A 117 -14.51 0.94 3.82
N VAL A 118 -13.96 0.96 5.03
CA VAL A 118 -14.26 -0.07 6.04
C VAL A 118 -15.74 -0.10 6.40
N GLU A 119 -16.39 1.06 6.57
CA GLU A 119 -17.84 1.13 6.81
C GLU A 119 -18.65 0.63 5.62
N HIS A 120 -18.22 0.91 4.39
CA HIS A 120 -18.86 0.36 3.20
C HIS A 120 -18.78 -1.17 3.15
N VAL A 121 -17.60 -1.75 3.40
CA VAL A 121 -17.43 -3.21 3.44
C VAL A 121 -18.29 -3.85 4.56
N ARG A 122 -18.39 -3.19 5.71
CA ARG A 122 -19.30 -3.61 6.80
C ARG A 122 -20.76 -3.57 6.37
N TYR A 123 -21.17 -2.56 5.60
CA TYR A 123 -22.52 -2.48 5.04
C TYR A 123 -22.76 -3.62 4.04
N MET A 124 -21.83 -3.88 3.11
CA MET A 124 -21.93 -5.00 2.16
C MET A 124 -22.06 -6.36 2.85
N SER A 125 -21.30 -6.57 3.94
CA SER A 125 -21.40 -7.76 4.79
C SER A 125 -22.81 -7.95 5.35
N LYS A 126 -23.46 -6.87 5.80
CA LYS A 126 -24.84 -6.90 6.34
C LYS A 126 -25.90 -7.14 5.26
N GLU A 127 -25.67 -6.64 4.06
CA GLU A 127 -26.56 -6.85 2.90
C GLU A 127 -26.37 -8.23 2.23
N GLY A 128 -25.48 -9.07 2.75
CA GLY A 128 -25.22 -10.40 2.19
C GLY A 128 -24.50 -10.39 0.84
N LYS A 129 -23.80 -9.29 0.51
CA LYS A 129 -23.04 -9.14 -0.74
C LYS A 129 -21.65 -9.75 -0.70
N LEU A 130 -21.20 -10.19 0.47
CA LEU A 130 -19.94 -10.92 0.63
C LEU A 130 -20.26 -12.41 0.75
N GLY A 131 -19.52 -13.25 0.05
CA GLY A 131 -19.64 -14.71 0.09
C GLY A 131 -18.57 -15.38 0.97
N ARG A 132 -18.60 -16.70 1.10
CA ARG A 132 -17.50 -17.49 1.67
C ARG A 132 -16.85 -18.32 0.57
N LEU A 133 -15.54 -18.48 0.62
CA LEU A 133 -14.86 -19.46 -0.22
C LEU A 133 -15.17 -20.89 0.27
N PRO A 134 -15.15 -21.91 -0.59
CA PRO A 134 -15.15 -23.30 -0.15
C PRO A 134 -14.00 -23.59 0.83
N GLU A 135 -14.24 -24.46 1.81
CA GLU A 135 -13.28 -24.80 2.87
C GLU A 135 -11.92 -25.24 2.29
N GLU A 136 -11.93 -25.97 1.18
CA GLU A 136 -10.74 -26.53 0.57
C GLU A 136 -9.80 -25.47 -0.05
N VAL A 137 -10.30 -24.25 -0.29
CA VAL A 137 -9.53 -23.17 -0.93
C VAL A 137 -9.41 -21.92 -0.06
N GLU A 138 -10.18 -21.80 1.03
CA GLU A 138 -10.22 -20.61 1.88
C GLU A 138 -8.82 -20.23 2.40
N GLU A 139 -8.09 -21.17 3.02
CA GLU A 139 -6.74 -20.93 3.51
C GLU A 139 -5.73 -20.67 2.39
N GLY A 140 -5.99 -21.20 1.18
CA GLY A 140 -5.15 -20.97 0.02
C GLY A 140 -5.18 -19.50 -0.43
N TYR A 141 -6.33 -18.84 -0.29
CA TYR A 141 -6.49 -17.41 -0.63
C TYR A 141 -6.23 -16.47 0.54
N LEU A 142 -6.68 -16.83 1.75
CA LEU A 142 -6.65 -15.96 2.92
C LEU A 142 -5.45 -16.20 3.85
N GLY A 143 -4.65 -17.23 3.56
CA GLY A 143 -3.52 -17.65 4.39
C GLY A 143 -3.94 -18.68 5.45
N ALA A 144 -2.93 -19.25 6.12
CA ALA A 144 -3.13 -20.27 7.14
C ALA A 144 -4.04 -19.76 8.28
N CYS A 145 -5.05 -20.56 8.62
CA CYS A 145 -6.13 -20.19 9.56
C CYS A 145 -6.93 -18.94 9.16
N GLY A 146 -6.80 -18.46 7.92
CA GLY A 146 -7.53 -17.31 7.40
C GLY A 146 -8.98 -17.67 7.13
N LYS A 147 -9.92 -16.93 7.73
CA LYS A 147 -11.35 -17.09 7.52
C LYS A 147 -11.98 -15.74 7.26
N GLY A 148 -12.87 -15.65 6.28
CA GLY A 148 -13.40 -14.35 5.89
C GLY A 148 -14.56 -14.40 4.92
N LYS A 149 -15.34 -13.33 4.98
CA LYS A 149 -16.31 -12.98 3.94
C LYS A 149 -15.55 -12.30 2.80
N VAL A 150 -15.81 -12.68 1.56
CA VAL A 150 -15.05 -12.21 0.40
C VAL A 150 -15.95 -11.66 -0.70
N ALA A 151 -15.38 -10.78 -1.52
CA ALA A 151 -15.94 -10.37 -2.80
C ALA A 151 -14.81 -10.10 -3.79
N TRP A 152 -15.02 -10.45 -5.05
CA TRP A 152 -14.09 -10.08 -6.13
C TRP A 152 -14.35 -8.63 -6.54
N LEU A 153 -13.28 -7.86 -6.73
CA LEU A 153 -13.36 -6.52 -7.32
C LEU A 153 -13.35 -6.62 -8.86
N ASP A 154 -14.18 -7.50 -9.41
CA ASP A 154 -14.27 -7.74 -10.85
C ASP A 154 -15.23 -6.72 -11.48
N PRO A 155 -14.76 -5.82 -12.38
CA PRO A 155 -15.63 -4.83 -13.00
C PRO A 155 -16.69 -5.44 -13.94
N THR A 156 -16.58 -6.73 -14.27
CA THR A 156 -17.57 -7.45 -15.08
C THR A 156 -18.67 -8.11 -14.24
N ASP A 157 -18.48 -8.21 -12.92
CA ASP A 157 -19.47 -8.73 -11.99
C ASP A 157 -20.43 -7.62 -11.56
N PRO A 158 -21.74 -7.70 -11.88
CA PRO A 158 -22.71 -6.69 -11.47
C PRO A 158 -22.90 -6.59 -9.95
N GLU A 159 -22.49 -7.61 -9.18
CA GLU A 159 -22.55 -7.61 -7.72
C GLU A 159 -21.27 -7.10 -7.06
N ALA A 160 -20.23 -6.76 -7.85
CA ALA A 160 -18.98 -6.22 -7.33
C ALA A 160 -19.22 -4.89 -6.58
N PRO A 161 -18.41 -4.59 -5.54
CA PRO A 161 -18.48 -3.31 -4.84
C PRO A 161 -18.30 -2.11 -5.79
N ASP A 162 -19.30 -1.24 -5.86
CA ASP A 162 -19.19 0.06 -6.54
C ASP A 162 -18.62 1.10 -5.55
N ASP A 163 -17.30 1.09 -5.39
CA ASP A 163 -16.55 1.99 -4.53
C ASP A 163 -15.27 2.47 -5.22
N GLU A 164 -15.16 3.78 -5.42
CA GLU A 164 -14.01 4.38 -6.11
C GLU A 164 -12.67 4.13 -5.39
N LEU A 165 -12.66 4.02 -4.05
CA LEU A 165 -11.45 3.77 -3.27
C LEU A 165 -11.01 2.30 -3.37
N LEU A 166 -11.97 1.37 -3.40
CA LEU A 166 -11.67 -0.04 -3.66
C LEU A 166 -11.15 -0.23 -5.09
N ALA A 167 -11.78 0.42 -6.07
CA ALA A 167 -11.32 0.42 -7.45
C ALA A 167 -9.91 1.02 -7.59
N ALA A 168 -9.63 2.13 -6.90
CA ALA A 168 -8.28 2.72 -6.87
C ALA A 168 -7.25 1.81 -6.21
N SER A 169 -7.66 1.05 -5.18
CA SER A 169 -6.79 0.08 -4.51
C SER A 169 -6.47 -1.12 -5.42
N ASP A 170 -7.45 -1.62 -6.17
CA ASP A 170 -7.23 -2.68 -7.18
C ASP A 170 -6.38 -2.16 -8.37
N ALA A 171 -6.60 -0.92 -8.81
CA ALA A 171 -5.76 -0.26 -9.82
C ALA A 171 -4.30 -0.15 -9.34
N THR A 172 -4.07 0.10 -8.05
CA THR A 172 -2.71 0.13 -7.46
C THR A 172 -2.03 -1.24 -7.56
N MET A 173 -2.77 -2.34 -7.40
CA MET A 173 -2.24 -3.70 -7.61
C MET A 173 -1.89 -3.94 -9.08
N SER A 174 -2.67 -3.40 -10.02
CA SER A 174 -2.34 -3.44 -11.46
C SER A 174 -1.03 -2.70 -11.73
N TYR A 175 -0.90 -1.48 -11.19
CA TYR A 175 0.32 -0.69 -11.31
C TYR A 175 1.54 -1.44 -10.78
N LEU A 176 1.45 -2.07 -9.59
CA LEU A 176 2.54 -2.89 -9.05
C LEU A 176 2.86 -4.10 -9.92
N ALA A 177 1.85 -4.78 -10.47
CA ALA A 177 2.03 -5.89 -11.39
C ALA A 177 2.75 -5.46 -12.67
N ASP A 178 2.37 -4.32 -13.25
CA ASP A 178 3.01 -3.76 -14.45
C ASP A 178 4.48 -3.40 -14.19
N MET A 179 4.77 -2.83 -13.01
CA MET A 179 6.15 -2.52 -12.60
C MET A 179 7.00 -3.76 -12.36
N PHE A 180 6.40 -4.84 -11.85
CA PHE A 180 7.09 -6.09 -11.58
C PHE A 180 7.24 -6.98 -12.83
N GLY A 181 6.32 -6.86 -13.80
CA GLY A 181 6.25 -7.70 -14.99
C GLY A 181 7.61 -7.93 -15.67
N PRO A 182 8.40 -6.88 -15.96
CA PRO A 182 9.69 -7.02 -16.62
C PRO A 182 10.73 -7.88 -15.89
N SER A 183 10.69 -7.93 -14.55
CA SER A 183 11.65 -8.69 -13.73
C SER A 183 11.09 -10.02 -13.19
N SER A 184 9.80 -10.27 -13.42
CA SER A 184 9.11 -11.46 -12.90
C SER A 184 9.74 -12.79 -13.32
N GLU A 185 10.26 -12.90 -14.56
CA GLU A 185 10.91 -14.13 -15.01
C GLU A 185 12.20 -14.43 -14.24
N ASP A 186 13.02 -13.40 -13.99
CA ASP A 186 14.27 -13.55 -13.24
C ASP A 186 14.02 -13.82 -11.76
N VAL A 187 12.99 -13.17 -11.18
CA VAL A 187 12.68 -13.25 -9.74
C VAL A 187 11.89 -14.51 -9.39
N CYS A 188 10.88 -14.87 -10.19
CA CYS A 188 9.95 -15.96 -9.91
C CYS A 188 10.16 -17.19 -10.82
N GLY A 189 11.06 -17.12 -11.80
CA GLY A 189 11.28 -18.18 -12.79
C GLY A 189 10.17 -18.29 -13.85
N LYS A 190 9.24 -17.33 -13.90
CA LYS A 190 8.10 -17.29 -14.83
C LYS A 190 7.68 -15.86 -15.11
N LEU A 191 7.28 -15.60 -16.34
CA LEU A 191 6.72 -14.31 -16.73
C LEU A 191 5.35 -14.09 -16.08
N LEU A 192 5.14 -12.92 -15.49
CA LEU A 192 3.81 -12.45 -15.11
C LEU A 192 3.05 -12.06 -16.38
N VAL A 193 2.04 -12.85 -16.72
CA VAL A 193 1.24 -12.65 -17.95
C VAL A 193 -0.03 -11.86 -17.65
N GLU A 194 -0.68 -12.18 -16.54
CA GLU A 194 -1.94 -11.57 -16.12
C GLU A 194 -2.03 -11.57 -14.60
N ARG A 195 -2.93 -10.72 -14.09
CA ARG A 195 -3.34 -10.75 -12.70
C ARG A 195 -4.84 -11.00 -12.62
N THR A 196 -5.28 -11.67 -11.57
CA THR A 196 -6.70 -11.72 -11.22
C THR A 196 -7.14 -10.38 -10.62
N PRO A 197 -8.42 -10.01 -10.72
CA PRO A 197 -8.99 -8.93 -9.92
C PRO A 197 -8.69 -9.14 -8.42
N ALA A 198 -8.56 -8.05 -7.66
CA ALA A 198 -8.31 -8.17 -6.23
C ALA A 198 -9.47 -8.86 -5.51
N LEU A 199 -9.12 -9.67 -4.52
CA LEU A 199 -10.05 -10.27 -3.59
C LEU A 199 -10.17 -9.37 -2.36
N LEU A 200 -11.34 -8.77 -2.16
CA LEU A 200 -11.68 -8.12 -0.91
C LEU A 200 -11.96 -9.19 0.14
N SER A 201 -11.33 -9.10 1.32
CA SER A 201 -11.59 -9.99 2.44
C SER A 201 -11.98 -9.20 3.69
N PHE A 202 -13.05 -9.63 4.36
CA PHE A 202 -13.49 -9.15 5.66
C PHE A 202 -13.46 -10.31 6.65
N SER A 203 -12.49 -10.30 7.57
CA SER A 203 -12.26 -11.41 8.50
C SER A 203 -13.48 -11.71 9.35
N LEU A 204 -13.74 -13.00 9.56
CA LEU A 204 -14.78 -13.49 10.45
C LEU A 204 -14.23 -13.60 11.87
N SER A 205 -15.04 -13.24 12.86
CA SER A 205 -14.82 -13.67 14.24
C SER A 205 -15.34 -15.09 14.47
N ASP A 206 -14.86 -15.77 15.51
CA ASP A 206 -15.30 -17.13 15.88
C ASP A 206 -16.83 -17.22 16.05
N ALA A 207 -17.48 -16.15 16.54
CA ALA A 207 -18.92 -16.11 16.71
C ALA A 207 -19.67 -15.96 15.37
N GLU A 208 -19.11 -15.23 14.41
CA GLU A 208 -19.72 -15.05 13.09
C GLU A 208 -19.54 -16.29 12.19
N GLU A 209 -18.58 -17.15 12.49
CA GLU A 209 -18.32 -18.35 11.70
C GLU A 209 -19.50 -19.33 11.71
N GLU A 210 -20.16 -19.52 12.86
CA GLU A 210 -21.36 -20.36 12.98
C GLU A 210 -22.54 -19.82 12.16
N GLU A 211 -22.61 -18.50 12.01
CA GLU A 211 -23.66 -17.80 11.26
C GLU A 211 -23.38 -17.76 9.75
N PHE A 212 -22.16 -18.15 9.32
CA PHE A 212 -21.70 -18.03 7.94
C PHE A 212 -21.03 -19.33 7.44
N PRO A 213 -21.83 -20.40 7.21
CA PRO A 213 -21.30 -21.69 6.80
C PRO A 213 -20.66 -21.66 5.40
N TYR A 214 -19.81 -22.63 5.12
CA TYR A 214 -19.29 -22.86 3.77
C TYR A 214 -20.43 -23.17 2.77
N PRO A 215 -20.28 -22.78 1.48
CA PRO A 215 -21.27 -23.04 0.43
C PRO A 215 -21.41 -24.52 0.05
#